data_AF-A0A1J5JRQ5-F1
#
_entry.id   AF-A0A1J5JRQ5-F1
#
_cell.length_a   1.000
_cell.length_b   1.000
_cell.length_c   1.000
_cell.angle_alpha   90.00
_cell.angle_beta   90.00
_cell.angle_gamma   90.00
#
_symmetry.space_group_name_H-M   'P 1'
#
loop_
_entity.id
_entity.type
_entity.pdbx_description
1 polymer ?
#
loop_
_entity_poly.entity_id
_entity_poly.type
_entity_poly.pdbx_seq_one_letter_code
_entity_poly.pdbx_strand_id
1 'polypeptide(L)' 'MENYQITLGGDGTETTVIGERAGPGFAYDEIVPAIERLIAAYLGLRSSADETFLATYRRLGLAPFKAALYPAEGARDAA' A
#
# COMPACT_ATOMS: atom_id res chain seq x y z
N MET A 1 1.45 9.50 -20.76
CA MET A 1 2.00 8.47 -19.85
C MET A 1 0.89 8.07 -18.90
N GLU A 2 0.68 6.77 -18.67
CA GLU A 2 -0.34 6.26 -17.75
C GLU A 2 0.24 6.21 -16.34
N ASN A 3 -0.51 6.70 -15.36
CA ASN A 3 -0.10 6.77 -13.96
C ASN A 3 -1.15 6.10 -13.08
N TYR A 4 -0.71 5.23 -12.18
CA TYR A 4 -1.57 4.44 -11.30
C TYR A 4 -1.45 4.90 -9.86
N GLN A 5 -2.58 5.30 -9.28
CA GLN A 5 -2.64 5.70 -7.88
C GLN A 5 -3.06 4.52 -7.00
N ILE A 6 -2.31 4.30 -5.91
CA ILE A 6 -2.69 3.38 -4.84
C ILE A 6 -3.39 4.14 -3.71
N THR A 7 -4.54 3.64 -3.30
CA THR A 7 -5.24 4.04 -2.06
C THR A 7 -5.37 2.83 -1.13
N LEU A 8 -5.23 3.05 0.19
CA LEU A 8 -5.21 1.99 1.21
C LEU A 8 -6.17 2.29 2.36
N GLY A 9 -6.63 1.23 3.06
CA GLY A 9 -7.50 1.36 4.21
C GLY A 9 -8.99 1.49 3.91
N GLY A 10 -9.39 1.33 2.64
CA GLY A 10 -10.80 1.30 2.27
C GLY A 10 -11.51 0.06 2.81
N ASP A 11 -12.79 0.21 3.14
CA ASP A 11 -13.68 -0.87 3.58
C ASP A 11 -14.96 -0.79 2.73
N GLY A 12 -15.33 -1.90 2.10
CA GLY A 12 -16.53 -2.01 1.25
C GLY A 12 -17.74 -2.64 1.92
N THR A 13 -17.70 -2.86 3.24
CA THR A 13 -18.78 -3.43 4.04
C THR A 13 -19.74 -2.36 4.55
N GLU A 14 -20.63 -2.70 5.49
CA GLU A 14 -21.51 -1.74 6.18
C GLU A 14 -20.76 -0.62 6.92
N THR A 15 -19.47 -0.84 7.24
CA THR A 15 -18.58 0.17 7.83
C THR A 15 -17.73 0.85 6.76
N THR A 16 -18.37 1.33 5.69
CA THR A 16 -17.70 1.89 4.52
C THR A 16 -16.68 2.97 4.89
N VAL A 17 -15.44 2.78 4.44
CA VAL A 17 -14.36 3.76 4.56
C VAL A 17 -13.75 3.96 3.19
N ILE A 18 -13.53 5.22 2.81
CA ILE A 18 -12.77 5.53 1.59
C ILE A 18 -11.29 5.39 1.90
N GLY A 19 -10.58 4.64 1.05
CA GLY A 19 -9.15 4.47 1.17
C GLY A 19 -8.39 5.79 0.97
N GLU A 20 -7.28 5.94 1.68
CA GLU A 20 -6.44 7.12 1.66
C GLU A 20 -5.29 6.94 0.67
N ARG A 21 -4.88 8.03 0.00
CA ARG A 21 -3.75 7.99 -0.95
C ARG A 21 -2.45 7.69 -0.21
N ALA A 22 -1.76 6.64 -0.62
CA ALA A 22 -0.51 6.23 0.03
C ALA A 22 0.68 7.15 -0.30
N GLY A 23 0.66 7.84 -1.44
CA GLY A 23 1.74 8.70 -1.93
C GLY A 23 1.60 9.04 -3.41
N PRO A 24 2.70 9.40 -4.12
CA PRO A 24 2.68 9.61 -5.57
C PRO A 24 2.17 8.37 -6.33
N GLY A 25 1.77 8.57 -7.58
CA GLY A 25 1.39 7.45 -8.44
C GLY A 25 2.62 6.73 -9.02
N PHE A 26 2.39 5.53 -9.55
CA PHE A 26 3.40 4.69 -10.19
C PHE A 26 3.22 4.67 -11.70
N ALA A 27 4.33 4.60 -12.44
CA ALA A 27 4.29 4.26 -13.85
C ALA A 27 3.77 2.82 -14.08
N TYR A 28 3.36 2.52 -15.32
CA TYR A 28 2.84 1.21 -15.71
C TYR A 28 3.79 0.04 -15.38
N ASP A 29 5.10 0.22 -15.58
CA ASP A 29 6.09 -0.81 -15.29
C ASP A 29 6.46 -0.90 -13.79
N GLU A 30 6.06 0.09 -12.98
CA GLU A 30 6.38 0.13 -11.54
C GLU A 30 5.24 -0.31 -10.63
N ILE A 31 3.98 -0.26 -11.11
CA ILE A 31 2.81 -0.57 -10.28
C ILE A 31 2.81 -2.04 -9.83
N VAL A 32 3.18 -2.99 -10.71
CA VAL A 32 3.20 -4.41 -10.36
C VAL A 32 4.27 -4.68 -9.27
N PRO A 33 5.53 -4.26 -9.42
CA PRO A 33 6.52 -4.35 -8.34
C PRO A 33 6.11 -3.65 -7.03
N ALA A 34 5.35 -2.56 -7.09
CA ALA A 34 4.86 -1.87 -5.91
C ALA A 34 3.83 -2.70 -5.12
N ILE A 35 2.90 -3.37 -5.83
CA ILE A 35 1.92 -4.27 -5.22
C ILE A 35 2.60 -5.49 -4.59
N GLU A 36 3.64 -6.05 -5.22
CA GLU A 36 4.40 -7.16 -4.64
C GLU A 36 5.07 -6.76 -3.31
N ARG A 37 5.72 -5.59 -3.27
CA ARG A 37 6.31 -5.03 -2.04
C ARG A 37 5.26 -4.81 -0.95
N LEU A 38 4.09 -4.30 -1.33
CA LEU A 38 2.98 -4.07 -0.42
C LEU A 38 2.46 -5.37 0.20
N ILE A 39 2.28 -6.42 -0.61
CA ILE A 39 1.83 -7.74 -0.14
C ILE A 39 2.90 -8.37 0.76
N ALA A 40 4.18 -8.30 0.38
CA ALA A 40 5.28 -8.81 1.19
C ALA A 40 5.35 -8.13 2.57
N ALA A 41 5.19 -6.79 2.61
CA ALA A 41 5.12 -6.05 3.85
C ALA A 41 3.94 -6.48 4.73
N TYR A 42 2.74 -6.61 4.16
CA TYR A 42 1.59 -7.14 4.89
C TYR A 42 1.87 -8.52 5.49
N LEU A 43 2.39 -9.45 4.70
CA LEU A 43 2.65 -10.82 5.15
C LEU A 43 3.73 -10.88 6.25
N GLY A 44 4.71 -9.96 6.23
CA GLY A 44 5.73 -9.84 7.28
C GLY A 44 5.26 -9.13 8.55
N LEU A 45 4.20 -8.32 8.47
CA LEU A 45 3.69 -7.50 9.58
C LEU A 45 2.44 -8.06 10.26
N ARG A 46 1.73 -8.98 9.60
CA ARG A 46 0.58 -9.67 10.18
C ARG A 46 1.00 -10.56 11.35
N SER A 47 0.18 -10.58 12.39
CA SER A 47 0.41 -11.28 13.66
C SER A 47 0.06 -12.77 13.56
N SER A 48 -0.79 -13.14 12.61
CA SER A 48 -1.19 -14.53 12.34
C SER A 48 -1.64 -14.69 10.88
N ALA A 49 -1.88 -15.93 10.46
CA ALA A 49 -2.40 -16.21 9.13
C ALA A 49 -3.84 -15.69 8.91
N ASP A 50 -4.62 -15.59 9.99
CA ASP A 50 -6.01 -15.15 10.00
C ASP A 50 -6.17 -13.62 9.99
N GLU A 51 -5.12 -12.87 10.34
CA GLU A 51 -5.17 -11.41 10.29
C GLU A 51 -5.15 -10.93 8.84
N THR A 52 -6.22 -10.25 8.41
CA THR A 52 -6.37 -9.75 7.05
C THR A 52 -5.51 -8.51 6.79
N PHE A 53 -5.37 -8.14 5.52
CA PHE A 53 -4.69 -6.90 5.11
C PHE A 53 -5.31 -5.67 5.80
N LEU A 54 -6.64 -5.55 5.75
CA LEU A 54 -7.34 -4.41 6.34
C LEU A 54 -7.19 -4.38 7.88
N ALA A 55 -7.24 -5.53 8.55
CA ALA A 55 -7.01 -5.60 9.99
C ALA A 55 -5.58 -5.15 10.35
N THR A 56 -4.58 -5.63 9.60
CA THR A 56 -3.17 -5.22 9.77
C THR A 56 -3.02 -3.70 9.56
N TYR A 57 -3.65 -3.16 8.52
CA TYR A 57 -3.65 -1.73 8.22
C TYR A 57 -4.28 -0.90 9.36
N ARG A 58 -5.44 -1.31 9.87
CA ARG A 58 -6.11 -0.62 10.98
C ARG A 58 -5.27 -0.61 12.27
N ARG A 59 -4.53 -1.69 12.54
CA ARG A 59 -3.68 -1.82 13.73
C ARG A 59 -2.40 -1.00 13.63
N LEU A 60 -1.74 -0.99 12.47
CA LEU A 60 -0.42 -0.37 12.29
C LEU A 60 -0.47 1.04 11.68
N GLY A 61 -1.58 1.38 11.04
CA GLY A 61 -1.70 2.59 10.22
C GLY A 61 -0.90 2.51 8.92
N LEU A 62 -0.88 3.63 8.20
CA LEU A 62 -0.31 3.73 6.84
C LEU A 62 1.24 3.62 6.81
N ALA A 63 1.92 4.05 7.87
CA ALA A 63 3.38 4.25 7.87
C ALA A 63 4.21 3.06 7.34
N PRO A 64 4.04 1.81 7.80
CA PRO A 64 4.83 0.69 7.30
C PRO A 64 4.53 0.35 5.84
N PHE A 65 3.27 0.50 5.39
CA PHE A 65 2.88 0.25 4.01
C PHE A 65 3.44 1.31 3.07
N LYS A 66 3.46 2.57 3.52
CA LYS A 66 4.11 3.66 2.80
C LYS A 66 5.61 3.41 2.64
N ALA A 67 6.30 2.97 3.70
CA ALA A 67 7.71 2.63 3.62
C ALA A 67 8.00 1.47 2.64
N ALA A 68 7.10 0.48 2.55
CA ALA A 68 7.22 -0.60 1.58
C ALA A 68 7.00 -0.16 0.12
N LEU A 69 6.08 0.79 -0.10
CA LEU A 69 5.82 1.37 -1.41
C LEU A 69 6.94 2.31 -1.90
N TYR A 70 7.60 3.00 -0.97
CA TYR A 70 8.66 3.97 -1.27
C TYR A 70 9.95 3.67 -0.46
N PRO A 71 10.61 2.52 -0.71
CA PRO A 71 11.85 2.17 -0.03
C PRO A 71 12.98 3.07 -0.54
N ALA A 72 13.45 3.97 0.33
CA ALA A 72 14.37 5.08 0.05
C ALA A 72 13.76 6.22 -0.79
N GLU A 73 13.68 7.41 -0.20
CA GLU A 73 13.15 8.67 -0.75
C GLU A 73 13.84 9.20 -2.05
N GLY A 74 14.47 8.39 -2.92
CA GLY A 74 15.26 8.97 -4.01
C GLY A 74 15.92 8.07 -5.07
N ALA A 75 15.23 7.11 -5.66
CA ALA A 75 15.76 6.44 -6.85
C ALA A 75 14.76 6.47 -8.01
N ARG A 76 14.72 7.64 -8.67
CA ARG A 76 14.31 7.87 -10.06
C ARG A 76 12.82 8.18 -10.30
N ASP A 77 12.60 9.45 -10.64
CA ASP A 77 11.63 9.88 -11.65
C ASP A 77 10.13 9.86 -11.31
N ALA A 78 9.69 10.87 -10.54
CA ALA A 78 8.38 11.48 -10.74
C ALA A 78 8.46 12.58 -11.81
N ALA A 79 8.94 12.23 -13.02
CA ALA A 79 9.04 13.11 -14.18
C ALA A 79 7.87 12.89 -15.16
#